data_AF-A0A835W5P1-F1
#
_entry.id   AF-A0A835W5P1-F1
#
_cell.length_a   1.000
_cell.length_b   1.000
_cell.length_c   1.000
_cell.angle_alpha   90.00
_cell.angle_beta   90.00
_cell.angle_gamma   90.00
#
_symmetry.space_group_name_H-M   'P 1'
#
loop_
_entity.id
_entity.type
_entity.pdbx_description
1 polymer ?
#
loop_
_entity_poly.entity_id
_entity_poly.type
_entity_poly.pdbx_seq_one_letter_code
_entity_poly.pdbx_strand_id
1 'polypeptide(L)'
;MAKAQIERWAAEHPTAPRVGRIFEVPLGYVFPRVAAGIAAAGCLWYLNNTFLQTYRPETLSKEFLEEQAKIGEVAQRMNAPPVYLNPFSNRIPGSILGPEDAKHD
;
A
#
# COMPACT_ATOMS: atom_id res chain seq x y z
N MET A 1 47.49 15.32 -12.84
CA MET A 1 46.98 16.64 -12.41
C MET A 1 45.50 16.86 -12.75
N ALA A 2 45.03 16.51 -13.96
CA ALA A 2 43.61 16.69 -14.33
C ALA A 2 42.59 15.98 -13.42
N LYS A 3 42.84 14.74 -12.97
CA LYS A 3 41.93 14.01 -12.06
C LYS A 3 41.70 14.72 -10.72
N ALA A 4 42.76 15.26 -10.11
CA ALA A 4 42.67 15.95 -8.82
C ALA A 4 41.90 17.28 -8.91
N GLN A 5 41.98 17.98 -10.05
CA GLN A 5 41.18 19.18 -10.30
C GLN A 5 39.69 18.84 -10.51
N ILE A 6 39.39 17.74 -11.22
CA ILE A 6 38.01 17.27 -11.40
C ILE A 6 37.40 16.85 -10.06
N GLU A 7 38.15 16.15 -9.20
CA GLU A 7 37.69 15.73 -7.87
C GLU A 7 37.43 16.93 -6.95
N ARG A 8 38.29 17.97 -6.96
CA ARG A 8 38.04 19.22 -6.22
C ARG A 8 36.82 19.96 -6.74
N TRP A 9 36.69 20.12 -8.05
CA TRP A 9 35.54 20.76 -8.66
C TRP A 9 34.23 20.03 -8.35
N ALA A 10 34.26 18.69 -8.36
CA ALA A 10 33.14 17.83 -8.01
C ALA A 10 32.77 17.83 -6.52
N ALA A 11 33.69 18.22 -5.64
CA ALA A 11 33.42 18.48 -4.22
C ALA A 11 32.79 19.86 -4.01
N GLU A 12 33.19 20.87 -4.79
CA GLU A 12 32.64 22.23 -4.75
C GLU A 12 31.24 22.32 -5.39
N HIS A 13 30.93 21.45 -6.36
CA HIS A 13 29.66 21.45 -7.10
C HIS A 13 28.94 20.09 -7.00
N PRO A 14 28.40 19.71 -5.82
CA PRO A 14 27.82 18.39 -5.57
C PRO A 14 26.53 18.10 -6.35
N THR A 15 25.91 19.13 -6.92
CA THR A 15 24.70 19.08 -7.75
C THR A 15 24.97 18.95 -9.25
N ALA A 16 26.20 19.22 -9.70
CA ALA A 16 26.51 19.24 -11.11
C ALA A 16 26.73 17.81 -11.65
N PRO A 17 26.19 17.47 -12.82
CA PRO A 17 26.46 16.19 -13.46
C PRO A 17 27.95 16.09 -13.81
N ARG A 18 28.60 14.98 -13.40
CA ARG A 18 30.05 14.79 -13.48
C ARG A 18 30.51 14.36 -14.88
N VAL A 19 29.60 13.76 -15.64
CA VAL A 19 29.69 13.43 -17.05
C VAL A 19 28.31 13.76 -17.65
N GLY A 20 28.20 14.07 -18.95
CA GLY A 20 26.95 14.49 -19.63
C GLY A 20 25.81 13.45 -19.69
N ARG A 21 25.70 12.58 -18.68
CA ARG A 21 24.69 11.52 -18.52
C ARG A 21 23.72 11.91 -17.41
N ILE A 22 22.43 11.67 -17.65
CA ILE A 22 21.30 12.17 -16.84
C ILE A 22 21.25 11.58 -15.40
N PHE A 23 21.97 10.50 -15.12
CA PHE A 23 21.82 9.71 -13.89
C PHE A 23 23.00 9.77 -12.89
N GLU A 24 23.91 10.74 -13.00
CA GLU A 24 25.12 10.77 -12.17
C GLU A 24 25.05 11.63 -10.90
N VAL A 25 23.87 12.15 -10.54
CA VAL A 25 23.74 12.91 -9.29
C VAL A 25 24.02 11.96 -8.11
N PRO A 26 24.96 12.30 -7.19
CA PRO A 26 25.32 11.42 -6.09
C PRO A 26 24.10 11.01 -5.26
N LEU A 27 23.92 9.71 -5.03
CA LEU A 27 22.82 9.19 -4.22
C LEU A 27 22.79 9.80 -2.81
N GLY A 28 23.96 10.11 -2.23
CA GLY A 28 24.07 10.80 -0.94
C GLY A 28 23.47 12.22 -0.92
N TYR A 29 23.30 12.85 -2.09
CA TYR A 29 22.64 14.15 -2.22
C TYR A 29 21.13 13.98 -2.51
N VAL A 30 20.75 13.03 -3.38
CA VAL A 30 19.34 12.85 -3.78
C VAL A 30 18.53 12.16 -2.69
N PHE A 31 19.08 11.11 -2.08
CA PHE A 31 18.34 10.25 -1.16
C PHE A 31 17.83 10.98 0.09
N PRO A 32 18.60 11.87 0.76
CA PRO A 32 18.06 12.64 1.88
C PRO A 32 16.88 13.54 1.50
N ARG A 33 16.86 14.10 0.29
CA ARG A 33 15.75 14.95 -0.20
C ARG A 33 14.50 14.13 -0.48
N VAL A 34 14.66 12.98 -1.13
CA VAL A 34 13.56 12.06 -1.38
C VAL A 34 13.00 11.53 -0.06
N ALA A 35 13.87 11.12 0.87
CA ALA A 35 13.48 10.66 2.19
C ALA A 35 12.75 11.77 2.97
N ALA A 36 13.23 13.01 2.93
CA ALA A 36 12.56 14.15 3.55
C ALA A 36 11.18 14.42 2.92
N GLY A 37 11.06 14.32 1.60
CA GLY A 37 9.79 14.46 0.89
C GLY A 37 8.77 13.39 1.28
N ILE A 38 9.20 12.13 1.32
CA ILE A 38 8.35 10.99 1.74
C ILE A 38 7.94 11.15 3.20
N ALA A 39 8.86 11.53 4.08
CA ALA A 39 8.57 11.76 5.50
C ALA A 39 7.55 12.89 5.69
N ALA A 40 7.73 14.02 5.01
CA ALA A 40 6.81 15.14 5.07
C ALA A 40 5.41 14.76 4.54
N ALA A 41 5.34 14.04 3.41
CA ALA A 41 4.08 13.55 2.87
C ALA A 41 3.38 12.58 3.84
N GLY A 42 4.13 11.67 4.47
CA GLY A 42 3.61 10.76 5.49
C GLY A 42 3.05 11.49 6.71
N CYS A 43 3.76 12.51 7.21
CA CYS A 43 3.29 13.35 8.32
C CYS A 43 1.99 14.09 7.95
N LEU A 44 1.94 14.72 6.78
CA LEU A 44 0.74 15.43 6.31
C LEU A 44 -0.44 14.48 6.12
N TRP A 45 -0.21 13.30 5.56
CA TRP A 45 -1.25 12.28 5.39
C TRP A 45 -1.81 11.80 6.73
N TYR A 46 -0.92 11.52 7.70
CA TYR A 46 -1.33 11.12 9.04
C TYR A 46 -2.13 12.22 9.75
N LEU A 47 -1.64 13.46 9.73
CA LEU A 47 -2.35 14.60 10.33
C LEU A 47 -3.71 14.84 9.67
N ASN A 48 -3.81 14.71 8.34
CA ASN A 48 -5.07 14.84 7.63
C ASN A 48 -6.08 13.75 8.08
N ASN A 49 -5.62 12.51 8.24
CA ASN A 49 -6.46 11.41 8.72
C ASN A 49 -6.89 11.59 10.18
N THR A 50 -6.09 12.23 11.03
CA THR A 50 -6.42 12.45 12.45
C THR A 50 -7.27 13.70 12.68
N PHE A 51 -7.03 14.79 11.96
CA PHE A 51 -7.61 16.10 12.28
C PHE A 51 -8.65 16.59 11.28
N LEU A 52 -8.59 16.16 10.02
CA LEU A 52 -9.47 16.65 8.95
C LEU A 52 -10.55 15.65 8.55
N GLN A 53 -10.38 14.36 8.87
CA GLN A 53 -11.47 13.39 8.78
C GLN A 53 -12.41 13.51 9.99
N THR A 54 -13.41 14.37 9.85
CA THR A 54 -14.47 14.58 10.86
C THR A 54 -15.46 13.41 10.93
N TYR A 55 -15.60 12.63 9.87
CA TYR A 55 -16.45 11.45 9.83
C TYR A 55 -15.70 10.27 9.22
N ARG A 56 -15.54 9.21 10.01
CA ARG A 56 -15.03 7.92 9.54
C ARG A 56 -16.24 7.01 9.29
N PRO A 57 -16.37 6.40 8.11
CA PRO A 57 -17.52 5.55 7.82
C PRO A 57 -17.54 4.35 8.77
N GLU A 58 -18.74 3.99 9.23
CA GLU A 58 -18.98 2.90 10.19
C GLU A 58 -18.50 1.54 9.66
N THR A 59 -18.42 1.38 8.33
CA THR A 59 -17.90 0.19 7.64
C THR A 59 -16.39 -0.02 7.84
N LEU A 60 -15.67 0.99 8.33
CA LEU A 60 -14.24 0.89 8.69
C LEU A 60 -14.03 0.76 10.21
N SER A 61 -15.11 0.63 10.97
CA SER A 61 -15.03 0.34 12.40
C SER A 61 -14.46 -1.06 12.63
N LYS A 62 -13.78 -1.25 13.76
CA LYS A 62 -13.20 -2.54 14.12
C LYS A 62 -14.30 -3.61 14.28
N GLU A 63 -15.42 -3.22 14.87
CA GLU A 63 -16.58 -4.08 15.09
C GLU A 63 -17.15 -4.59 13.77
N PHE A 64 -17.35 -3.69 12.79
CA PHE A 64 -17.81 -4.07 11.46
C PHE A 64 -16.83 -5.02 10.73
N LEU A 65 -15.52 -4.75 10.83
CA LEU A 65 -14.51 -5.61 10.21
C LEU A 65 -14.44 -6.99 10.89
N GLU A 66 -14.62 -7.05 12.21
CA GLU A 66 -14.71 -8.32 12.96
C GLU A 66 -15.98 -9.11 12.61
N GLU A 67 -17.11 -8.44 12.43
CA GLU A 67 -18.36 -9.06 11.97
C GLU A 67 -18.26 -9.54 10.52
N GLN A 68 -17.66 -8.74 9.64
CA GLN A 68 -17.37 -9.14 8.26
C GLN A 68 -16.47 -10.37 8.21
N ALA A 69 -15.46 -10.42 9.07
CA ALA A 69 -14.58 -11.60 9.19
C ALA A 69 -15.32 -12.84 9.71
N LYS A 70 -16.32 -12.67 10.60
CA LYS A 70 -17.15 -13.78 11.12
C LYS A 70 -18.14 -14.33 10.09
N ILE A 71 -18.73 -13.46 9.27
CA ILE A 71 -19.62 -13.86 8.16
C ILE A 71 -18.82 -14.67 7.12
N GLY A 72 -17.52 -14.38 7.00
CA GLY A 72 -16.61 -15.12 6.14
C GLY A 72 -16.95 -14.95 4.66
N GLU A 73 -16.48 -15.87 3.84
CA GLU A 73 -16.69 -15.85 2.40
C GLU A 73 -18.10 -16.31 2.02
N VAL A 74 -19.11 -16.04 2.83
CA VAL A 74 -20.47 -16.52 2.61
C VAL A 74 -21.41 -15.33 2.58
N ALA A 75 -22.06 -15.12 1.44
CA ALA A 75 -23.13 -14.15 1.31
C ALA A 75 -24.45 -14.76 1.78
N GLN A 76 -25.02 -14.20 2.84
CA GLN A 76 -26.40 -14.47 3.20
C GLN A 76 -27.34 -13.82 2.17
N ARG A 77 -28.40 -14.53 1.78
CA ARG A 77 -29.40 -14.07 0.80
C ARG A 77 -30.78 -14.12 1.44
N MET A 78 -31.62 -13.12 1.20
CA MET A 78 -32.94 -13.06 1.85
C MET A 78 -33.91 -14.16 1.40
N ASN A 79 -33.85 -14.56 0.12
CA ASN A 79 -34.81 -15.49 -0.50
C ASN A 79 -34.14 -16.75 -1.09
N ALA A 80 -32.90 -17.04 -0.72
CA ALA A 80 -32.13 -18.14 -1.29
C ALA A 80 -31.14 -18.68 -0.25
N PRO A 81 -30.65 -19.93 -0.40
CA PRO A 81 -29.60 -20.43 0.48
C PRO A 81 -28.33 -19.56 0.40
N PRO A 82 -27.54 -19.53 1.49
CA PRO A 82 -26.28 -18.80 1.52
C PRO A 82 -25.30 -19.36 0.49
N VAL A 83 -24.51 -18.49 -0.14
CA VAL A 83 -23.58 -18.92 -1.20
C VAL A 83 -22.20 -18.35 -0.93
N TYR A 84 -21.16 -19.10 -1.30
CA TYR A 84 -19.80 -18.61 -1.19
C TYR A 84 -19.54 -17.39 -2.09
N LEU A 85 -18.92 -16.36 -1.51
CA LEU A 85 -18.34 -15.21 -2.17
C LEU A 85 -17.01 -15.62 -2.81
N ASN A 86 -16.74 -15.08 -4.01
CA ASN A 86 -15.50 -15.29 -4.76
C ASN A 86 -15.04 -16.76 -4.92
N PRO A 87 -15.92 -17.69 -5.34
CA PRO A 87 -15.63 -19.13 -5.36
C PRO A 87 -14.39 -19.50 -6.21
N PHE A 88 -14.10 -18.73 -7.27
CA PHE A 88 -12.91 -18.95 -8.11
C PHE A 88 -11.59 -18.63 -7.39
N SER A 89 -11.53 -17.48 -6.70
CA SER A 89 -10.35 -17.08 -5.94
C SER A 89 -10.07 -18.06 -4.79
N ASN A 90 -11.15 -18.61 -4.22
CA ASN A 90 -11.11 -19.47 -3.04
C ASN A 90 -11.08 -20.96 -3.38
N ARG A 91 -11.00 -21.27 -4.68
CA ARG A 91 -10.87 -22.64 -5.23
C ARG A 91 -11.95 -23.59 -4.71
N ILE A 92 -13.16 -23.06 -4.49
CA ILE A 92 -14.28 -23.85 -4.03
C ILE A 92 -14.75 -24.74 -5.18
N PRO A 93 -14.83 -26.07 -4.99
CA PRO A 93 -15.28 -26.98 -6.04
C PRO A 93 -16.66 -26.57 -6.54
N GLY A 94 -16.87 -26.53 -7.85
CA GLY A 94 -18.15 -26.16 -8.47
C GLY A 94 -19.33 -27.11 -8.15
N SER A 95 -19.06 -28.22 -7.47
CA SER A 95 -20.06 -29.14 -6.93
C SER A 95 -20.64 -28.70 -5.58
N ILE A 96 -20.04 -27.71 -4.90
CA ILE A 96 -20.50 -27.16 -3.63
C ILE A 96 -21.13 -25.79 -3.93
N LEU A 97 -22.46 -25.70 -3.84
CA LEU A 97 -23.21 -24.48 -4.20
C LEU A 97 -23.34 -23.53 -3.01
N GLY A 98 -23.29 -24.06 -1.79
CA GLY A 98 -23.31 -23.29 -0.56
C GLY A 98 -22.70 -24.05 0.62
N PRO A 99 -22.54 -23.38 1.77
CA PRO A 99 -22.00 -23.99 3.00
C PRO A 99 -22.77 -25.21 3.47
N GLU A 100 -24.06 -25.30 3.16
CA GLU A 100 -24.93 -26.44 3.45
C GLU A 100 -24.54 -27.72 2.68
N ASP A 101 -23.87 -27.59 1.54
CA ASP A 101 -23.42 -28.73 0.73
C ASP A 101 -22.10 -29.32 1.24
N ALA A 102 -21.37 -28.58 2.09
CA ALA A 102 -20.20 -29.08 2.77
C ALA A 102 -20.63 -30.04 3.89
N LYS A 103 -20.87 -31.31 3.54
CA LYS A 103 -21.12 -32.36 4.53
C LYS A 103 -19.94 -32.42 5.52
N HIS A 104 -20.24 -32.25 6.79
CA HIS A 104 -19.31 -32.55 7.88
C HIS A 104 -19.10 -34.06 7.96
N ASP A 105 -17.93 -34.52 7.49
CA ASP A 105 -17.28 -35.73 8.01
C ASP A 105 -16.26 -35.29 9.09
#